data_AF-X1BJV2-F1
#
_entry.id   AF-X1BJV2-F1
#
_cell.length_a   1.000
_cell.length_b   1.000
_cell.length_c   1.000
_cell.angle_alpha   90.00
_cell.angle_beta   90.00
_cell.angle_gamma   90.00
#
_symmetry.space_group_name_H-M   'P 1'
#
loop_
_entity.id
_entity.type
_entity.pdbx_description
1 polymer ?
#
loop_
_entity_poly.entity_id
_entity_poly.type
_entity_poly.pdbx_seq_one_letter_code
_entity_poly.pdbx_strand_id
1 'polypeptide(L)' 'LILIDNHSTATSHIAEVVLPTSITGIESSGLAYRLDQVPIELNKIVNPPNNLPSDEELLNRLYGLLNKGGSE' A
#
# COMPACT_ATOMS: atom_id res chain seq x y z
N LEU A 1 2.20 -10.78 12.40
CA LEU A 1 1.33 -9.80 11.70
C LEU A 1 2.20 -8.73 11.03
N ILE A 2 2.08 -8.58 9.71
CA ILE A 2 2.67 -7.47 8.96
C ILE A 2 1.52 -6.56 8.56
N LEU A 3 1.57 -5.29 8.95
CA LEU A 3 0.59 -4.29 8.59
C LEU A 3 1.13 -3.42 7.45
N ILE A 4 0.32 -3.21 6.43
CA ILE A 4 0.56 -2.21 5.37
C ILE A 4 -0.52 -1.15 5.54
N ASP A 5 -0.13 0.06 5.91
CA ASP A 5 -1.07 1.13 6.26
C ASP A 5 -0.37 2.50 6.14
N ASN A 6 -1.15 3.55 5.86
CA ASN A 6 -0.66 4.93 5.74
C ASN A 6 -0.76 5.71 7.07
N HIS A 7 -1.50 5.17 8.05
CA HIS A 7 -1.74 5.80 9.34
C HIS A 7 -1.56 4.83 10.51
N SER A 8 -1.31 5.39 11.70
CA SER A 8 -1.30 4.60 12.94
C SER A 8 -2.73 4.30 13.36
N THR A 9 -3.07 3.02 13.40
CA THR A 9 -4.37 2.50 13.85
C THR A 9 -4.18 1.58 15.06
N ALA A 10 -5.28 1.11 15.65
CA ALA A 10 -5.21 0.09 16.71
C ALA A 10 -4.44 -1.15 16.26
N THR A 11 -4.56 -1.52 14.99
CA THR A 11 -3.84 -2.65 14.39
C THR A 11 -2.33 -2.39 14.32
N SER A 12 -1.90 -1.15 14.08
CA SER A 12 -0.47 -0.78 14.06
C SER A 12 0.21 -1.04 15.39
N HIS A 13 -0.51 -0.89 16.51
CA HIS A 13 0.03 -1.11 17.85
C HIS A 13 0.25 -2.59 18.22
N ILE A 14 -0.42 -3.51 17.52
CA ILE A 14 -0.30 -4.96 17.76
C ILE A 14 0.50 -5.67 16.66
N ALA A 15 0.90 -4.96 15.59
CA ALA A 15 1.68 -5.53 14.49
C ALA A 15 3.17 -5.63 14.84
N GLU A 16 3.82 -6.73 14.47
CA GLU A 16 5.27 -6.90 14.62
C GLU A 16 6.05 -6.01 13.64
N VAL A 17 5.47 -5.75 12.47
CA VAL A 17 6.06 -4.88 11.44
C VAL A 17 4.97 -4.02 10.82
N VAL A 18 5.24 -2.73 10.69
CA VAL A 18 4.39 -1.76 9.97
C VAL A 18 5.17 -1.26 8.75
N LEU A 19 4.59 -1.41 7.57
CA LEU A 19 5.13 -1.00 6.29
C LEU A 19 4.30 0.18 5.74
N PRO A 20 4.81 1.43 5.80
CA PRO A 20 4.05 2.60 5.40
C PRO A 20 3.90 2.69 3.87
N THR A 21 2.70 3.08 3.42
CA THR A 21 2.37 3.30 2.00
C THR A 21 1.70 4.65 1.78
N SER A 22 1.66 5.06 0.51
CA SER A 22 0.99 6.28 0.06
C SER A 22 -0.53 6.15 0.06
N ILE A 23 -1.22 7.28 0.24
CA ILE A 23 -2.69 7.30 0.24
C ILE A 23 -3.25 7.20 -1.20
N THR A 24 -3.95 6.10 -1.50
CA THR A 24 -4.62 5.93 -2.80
C THR A 24 -5.73 6.98 -3.00
N GLY A 25 -5.72 7.63 -4.17
CA GLY A 25 -6.63 8.74 -4.53
C GLY A 25 -6.23 10.12 -4.00
N ILE A 26 -5.08 10.21 -3.32
CA ILE A 26 -4.49 11.50 -2.91
C ILE A 26 -3.03 11.56 -3.36
N GLU A 27 -2.23 10.57 -2.98
CA GLU A 27 -0.78 10.52 -3.21
C GLU A 27 -0.38 9.53 -4.30
N SER A 28 -1.23 8.54 -4.56
CA SER A 28 -1.12 7.57 -5.66
C SER A 28 -2.46 7.44 -6.38
N SER A 29 -2.44 7.06 -7.66
CA SER A 29 -3.67 6.73 -8.40
C SER A 29 -4.11 5.30 -8.09
N GLY A 30 -5.36 4.97 -8.35
CA GLY A 30 -5.84 3.61 -8.16
C GLY A 30 -7.30 3.42 -8.55
N LEU A 31 -7.89 2.33 -8.09
CA LEU A 31 -9.28 1.97 -8.34
C LEU A 31 -9.94 1.58 -7.03
N ALA A 32 -11.03 2.25 -6.67
CA ALA A 32 -11.89 1.84 -5.57
C ALA A 32 -13.19 1.25 -6.11
N TYR A 33 -13.74 0.27 -5.40
CA TYR A 33 -15.07 -0.24 -5.67
C TYR A 33 -16.02 0.33 -4.63
N ARG A 34 -17.09 0.96 -5.11
CA ARG A 34 -18.22 1.34 -4.26
C ARG A 34 -18.97 0.08 -3.83
N LEU A 35 -19.75 0.16 -2.76
CA LEU A 35 -20.47 -1.01 -2.22
C LEU A 35 -21.47 -1.64 -3.20
N ASP A 36 -21.96 -0.87 -4.17
CA ASP A 36 -22.77 -1.34 -5.30
C ASP A 36 -21.94 -1.92 -6.46
N GLN A 37 -20.65 -2.21 -6.22
CA GLN A 37 -19.69 -2.79 -7.16
C GLN A 37 -19.35 -1.91 -8.37
N VAL A 38 -19.71 -0.62 -8.33
CA VAL A 38 -19.30 0.31 -9.38
C VAL A 38 -17.84 0.70 -9.17
N PRO A 39 -16.97 0.52 -10.18
CA PRO A 39 -15.58 0.96 -10.11
C PRO A 39 -15.49 2.49 -10.18
N ILE A 40 -14.62 3.08 -9.36
CA ILE A 40 -14.32 4.50 -9.32
C ILE A 40 -12.81 4.65 -9.48
N GLU A 41 -12.40 5.24 -10.60
CA GLU A 41 -11.01 5.62 -10.81
C GLU A 41 -10.62 6.76 -9.87
N LEU A 42 -9.54 6.54 -9.13
CA LEU A 42 -8.99 7.48 -8.19
C LEU A 42 -7.75 8.13 -8.78
N ASN A 43 -7.70 9.46 -8.75
CA ASN A 43 -6.60 10.23 -9.32
C ASN A 43 -5.62 10.67 -8.23
N LYS A 44 -4.33 10.64 -8.54
CA LYS A 44 -3.30 11.30 -7.74
C LYS A 44 -3.48 12.83 -7.79
N ILE A 45 -3.47 13.47 -6.63
CA ILE A 45 -3.65 14.92 -6.48
C ILE A 45 -2.36 15.59 -6.01
N VAL A 46 -1.58 14.93 -5.16
CA VAL A 46 -0.31 15.41 -4.60
C VAL A 46 0.75 14.31 -4.65
N ASN A 47 2.02 14.67 -4.46
CA ASN A 47 3.09 13.67 -4.33
C ASN A 47 3.10 13.10 -2.91
N PRO A 48 3.40 11.79 -2.74
CA PRO A 48 3.54 11.19 -1.42
C PRO A 48 4.72 11.83 -0.66
N PRO A 49 4.59 12.03 0.65
CA PRO A 49 5.71 12.45 1.47
C PRO A 49 6.80 11.37 1.45
N ASN A 50 8.08 11.79 1.53
CA ASN A 50 9.24 10.89 1.62
C ASN A 50 9.32 9.82 0.52
N ASN A 51 8.71 10.05 -0.64
CA ASN A 51 8.65 9.08 -1.74
C ASN A 51 8.10 7.70 -1.29
N LEU A 52 7.10 7.70 -0.42
CA LEU A 52 6.42 6.45 -0.02
C LEU A 52 5.83 5.74 -1.25
N PRO A 53 5.96 4.40 -1.33
CA PRO A 53 5.41 3.62 -2.45
C PRO A 53 3.89 3.50 -2.37
N SER A 54 3.24 3.13 -3.48
CA SER A 54 1.86 2.60 -3.41
C SER A 54 1.84 1.19 -2.78
N ASP A 55 0.65 0.73 -2.38
CA ASP A 55 0.46 -0.64 -1.88
C ASP A 55 0.94 -1.67 -2.90
N GLU A 56 0.60 -1.47 -4.18
CA GLU A 56 1.01 -2.33 -5.28
C GLU A 56 2.54 -2.36 -5.46
N GLU A 57 3.20 -1.20 -5.47
CA GLU A 57 4.66 -1.12 -5.60
C GLU A 57 5.37 -1.82 -4.45
N LEU A 58 4.87 -1.63 -3.22
CA LEU A 58 5.42 -2.27 -2.03
C LEU A 58 5.28 -3.79 -2.10
N LEU A 59 4.09 -4.29 -2.45
CA LEU A 59 3.83 -5.73 -2.57
C LEU A 59 4.64 -6.36 -3.70
N ASN A 60 4.79 -5.68 -4.84
CA ASN A 60 5.62 -6.15 -5.94
C ASN A 60 7.11 -6.26 -5.55
N ARG A 61 7.63 -5.30 -4.79
CA ARG A 61 9.00 -5.37 -4.25
C ARG A 61 9.14 -6.55 -3.29
N LEU A 62 8.19 -6.74 -2.37
CA LEU A 62 8.20 -7.85 -1.43
C LEU A 62 8.16 -9.20 -2.16
N TYR A 63 7.27 -9.34 -3.15
CA TYR A 63 7.18 -10.53 -3.99
C TYR A 63 8.50 -10.83 -4.72
N GLY A 64 9.14 -9.80 -5.28
CA GLY A 64 10.46 -9.93 -5.91
C GLY A 64 11.55 -10.41 -4.95
N LEU A 65 11.54 -9.96 -3.70
CA LEU A 65 12.49 -10.41 -2.67
C LEU A 65 12.26 -11.88 -2.29
N LEU A 66 11.00 -12.28 -2.09
CA LEU A 66 10.64 -13.65 -1.75
C LEU A 66 11.07 -14.65 -2.83
N ASN A 67 10.88 -14.31 -4.11
CA ASN A 67 11.27 -15.19 -5.21
C ASN A 67 12.78 -15.27 -5.42
N LYS A 68 13.53 -14.20 -5.11
CA LYS A 68 14.99 -14.23 -5.14
C LYS A 68 15.56 -15.12 -4.03
N GLY A 69 14.96 -15.07 -2.84
CA GLY A 69 15.36 -15.91 -1.71
C GLY A 69 15.00 -17.39 -1.83
N GLY A 70 14.13 -17.76 -2.77
CA GLY A 70 13.80 -19.17 -3.08
C GLY A 70 14.63 -19.79 -4.20
N SER A 71 15.57 -19.03 -4.78
CA SER A 71 16.47 -19.49 -5.85
C SER A 71 17.91 -19.78 -5.34
N GLU A 72 18.10 -19.85 -4.01
CA GLU A 72 19.33 -20.31 -3.36
C GLU A 72 19.12 -21.67 -2.70
#